data_AF-A0A069NCL0-F1
#
_entry.id   AF-A0A069NCL0-F1
#
_cell.length_a   1.000
_cell.length_b   1.000
_cell.length_c   1.000
_cell.angle_alpha   90.00
_cell.angle_beta   90.00
_cell.angle_gamma   90.00
#
_symmetry.space_group_name_H-M   'P 1'
#
loop_
_entity.id
_entity.type
_entity.pdbx_description
1 polymer ?
#
loop_
_entity_poly.entity_id
_entity_poly.type
_entity_poly.pdbx_seq_one_letter_code
_entity_poly.pdbx_strand_id
1 'polypeptide(L)'
;TISLHDGNRLPGVAGTSLQTYPRRVQKLMTDFDRFADLVASSGRRAAIIFVPEHGAALAGDKDQIAGLREVPTPHIVHAPVGIRLVGFSGTRPAATVITQPSSFLALAQLLANLVARSPFQPGATLPEYAANLPRTRMIGENEQTVTIGTAQGFSVRTPDGVWVDQQ
;
A
#
# COMPACT_ATOMS: atom_id res chain seq x y z
N THR A 1 -3.33 8.93 7.66
CA THR A 1 -4.22 10.04 7.21
C THR A 1 -5.48 9.44 6.66
N ILE A 2 -6.64 10.06 6.86
CA ILE A 2 -7.96 9.53 6.45
C ILE A 2 -8.61 10.34 5.31
N SER A 3 -7.84 11.17 4.60
CA SER A 3 -8.36 12.06 3.55
C SER A 3 -9.07 11.32 2.41
N LEU A 4 -8.69 10.07 2.16
CA LEU A 4 -9.28 9.19 1.14
C LEU A 4 -10.47 8.35 1.65
N HIS A 5 -10.81 8.45 2.94
CA HIS A 5 -11.92 7.69 3.51
C HIS A 5 -13.23 8.04 2.81
N ASP A 6 -14.13 7.06 2.70
CA ASP A 6 -15.46 7.31 2.18
C ASP A 6 -16.24 8.29 3.07
N GLY A 7 -17.20 9.01 2.49
CA GLY A 7 -17.97 10.05 3.16
C GLY A 7 -17.31 11.43 3.21
N ASN A 8 -15.98 11.57 3.05
CA ASN A 8 -15.40 12.92 3.01
C ASN A 8 -15.88 13.69 1.77
N ARG A 9 -16.08 15.00 1.96
CA ARG A 9 -16.51 15.92 0.91
C ARG A 9 -15.45 16.99 0.67
N LEU A 10 -15.38 17.48 -0.56
CA LEU A 10 -14.58 18.65 -0.90
C LEU A 10 -15.44 19.91 -0.73
N PRO A 11 -15.06 20.88 0.13
CA PRO A 11 -15.82 22.11 0.31
C PRO A 11 -16.03 22.84 -1.01
N GLY A 12 -17.28 23.27 -1.28
CA GLY A 12 -17.62 24.00 -2.51
C GLY A 12 -17.59 23.16 -3.79
N VAL A 13 -17.38 21.84 -3.72
CA VAL A 13 -17.40 20.94 -4.88
C VAL A 13 -18.60 19.99 -4.75
N ALA A 14 -19.50 20.03 -5.72
CA ALA A 14 -20.61 19.10 -5.80
C ALA A 14 -20.12 17.68 -6.16
N GLY A 15 -20.81 16.66 -5.62
CA GLY A 15 -20.56 15.26 -5.94
C GLY A 15 -20.38 14.37 -4.71
N THR A 16 -20.39 13.06 -4.94
CA THR A 16 -20.18 12.06 -3.90
C THR A 16 -18.70 11.91 -3.55
N SER A 17 -18.43 11.23 -2.44
CA SER A 17 -17.08 10.84 -2.03
C SER A 17 -16.37 10.01 -3.11
N LEU A 18 -17.08 9.08 -3.76
CA LEU A 18 -16.56 8.29 -4.90
C LEU A 18 -16.19 9.17 -6.09
N GLN A 19 -17.09 10.09 -6.50
CA GLN A 19 -16.84 11.00 -7.63
C GLN A 19 -15.64 11.92 -7.40
N THR A 20 -15.39 12.31 -6.15
CA THR A 20 -14.28 13.20 -5.79
C THR A 20 -13.01 12.45 -5.39
N TYR A 21 -13.04 11.11 -5.26
CA TYR A 21 -11.89 10.30 -4.85
C TYR A 21 -10.65 10.51 -5.71
N PRO A 22 -10.72 10.55 -7.06
CA PRO A 22 -9.53 10.79 -7.89
C PRO A 22 -8.84 12.12 -7.59
N ARG A 23 -9.61 13.19 -7.36
CA ARG A 23 -9.07 14.51 -6.99
C ARG A 23 -8.40 14.48 -5.63
N ARG A 24 -8.98 13.76 -4.66
CA ARG A 24 -8.42 13.60 -3.31
C ARG A 24 -7.12 12.79 -3.33
N VAL A 25 -7.03 11.74 -4.13
CA VAL A 25 -5.78 10.98 -4.32
C VAL A 25 -4.72 11.87 -4.96
N GLN A 26 -5.06 12.59 -6.03
CA GLN A 26 -4.10 13.49 -6.69
C GLN A 26 -3.57 14.54 -5.71
N LYS A 27 -4.44 15.14 -4.89
CA LYS A 27 -4.04 16.09 -3.85
C LYS A 27 -3.11 15.45 -2.83
N LEU A 28 -3.45 14.27 -2.30
CA LEU A 28 -2.61 13.55 -1.33
C LEU A 28 -1.22 13.23 -1.90
N MET A 29 -1.15 12.73 -3.13
CA MET A 29 0.13 12.40 -3.76
C MET A 29 0.95 13.65 -4.08
N THR A 30 0.30 14.73 -4.50
CA THR A 30 0.97 16.04 -4.69
C THR A 30 1.54 16.57 -3.38
N ASP A 31 0.80 16.45 -2.28
CA ASP A 31 1.29 16.87 -0.97
C ASP A 31 2.43 15.97 -0.47
N PHE A 32 2.39 14.67 -0.76
CA PHE A 32 3.48 13.74 -0.47
C PHE A 32 4.77 14.12 -1.20
N ASP A 33 4.67 14.47 -2.48
CA ASP A 33 5.83 14.96 -3.25
C ASP A 33 6.39 16.25 -2.68
N ARG A 34 5.52 17.24 -2.37
CA ARG A 34 5.93 18.48 -1.71
C ARG A 34 6.60 18.24 -0.36
N PHE A 35 6.09 17.29 0.42
CA PHE A 35 6.70 16.89 1.69
C PHE A 35 8.09 16.30 1.46
N ALA A 36 8.26 15.40 0.49
CA ALA A 36 9.56 14.83 0.16
C ALA A 36 10.55 15.92 -0.30
N ASP A 37 10.10 16.90 -1.07
CA ASP A 37 10.91 18.05 -1.51
C ASP A 37 11.31 18.95 -0.34
N LEU A 38 10.40 19.19 0.62
CA LEU A 38 10.70 19.93 1.85
C LEU A 38 11.76 19.21 2.71
N VAL A 39 11.66 17.88 2.82
CA VAL A 39 12.68 17.08 3.51
C VAL A 39 14.01 17.19 2.76
N ALA A 40 14.00 17.15 1.43
CA ALA A 40 15.22 17.31 0.62
C ALA A 40 15.85 18.69 0.81
N SER A 41 15.06 19.77 0.78
CA SER A 41 15.55 21.14 0.95
C SER A 41 16.13 21.41 2.34
N SER A 42 15.73 20.61 3.34
CA SER A 42 16.31 20.68 4.69
C SER A 42 17.74 20.13 4.77
N GLY A 43 18.25 19.48 3.71
CA GLY A 43 19.54 18.80 3.70
C GLY A 43 19.56 17.49 4.50
N ARG A 44 18.44 17.09 5.10
CA ARG A 44 18.33 15.84 5.86
C ARG A 44 18.20 14.64 4.93
N ARG A 45 18.80 13.54 5.35
CA ARG A 45 18.62 12.22 4.76
C ARG A 45 17.44 11.53 5.44
N ALA A 46 16.51 10.97 4.67
CA ALA A 46 15.33 10.33 5.23
C ALA A 46 14.85 9.16 4.37
N ALA A 47 14.26 8.16 5.02
CA ALA A 47 13.38 7.19 4.37
C ALA A 47 11.94 7.58 4.68
N ILE A 48 11.13 7.82 3.64
CA ILE A 48 9.70 8.08 3.76
C ILE A 48 8.97 6.80 3.34
N ILE A 49 8.17 6.24 4.24
CA ILE A 49 7.45 4.98 4.02
C ILE A 49 5.96 5.30 3.85
N PHE A 50 5.39 4.84 2.76
CA PHE A 50 3.96 4.92 2.46
C PHE A 50 3.34 3.53 2.57
N VAL A 51 2.46 3.34 3.56
CA VAL A 51 1.73 2.08 3.81
C VAL A 51 0.24 2.41 3.95
N PRO A 52 -0.60 2.10 2.94
CA PRO A 52 -2.04 2.19 3.08
C PRO A 52 -2.56 1.17 4.10
N GLU A 53 -3.66 1.50 4.77
CA GLU A 53 -4.35 0.58 5.70
C GLU A 53 -5.07 -0.52 4.91
N HIS A 54 -5.90 -0.12 3.95
CA HIS A 54 -6.60 -0.99 3.01
C HIS A 54 -7.07 -0.16 1.79
N GLY A 55 -7.61 -0.83 0.78
CA GLY A 55 -8.22 -0.24 -0.40
C GLY A 55 -9.58 0.41 -0.10
N ALA A 56 -9.99 1.37 -0.93
CA ALA A 56 -11.21 2.14 -0.72
C ALA A 56 -12.49 1.50 -1.29
N ALA A 57 -12.40 0.29 -1.86
CA ALA A 57 -13.52 -0.40 -2.52
C ALA A 57 -14.25 0.47 -3.56
N LEU A 58 -13.49 1.20 -4.40
CA LEU A 58 -14.06 2.16 -5.36
C LEU A 58 -14.96 1.50 -6.42
N ALA A 59 -14.64 0.26 -6.76
CA ALA A 59 -15.47 -0.61 -7.57
C ALA A 59 -15.98 -1.73 -6.65
N GLY A 60 -17.24 -2.12 -6.84
CA GLY A 60 -17.78 -3.34 -6.25
C GLY A 60 -17.28 -4.58 -6.98
N ASP A 61 -17.57 -5.73 -6.41
CA ASP A 61 -17.38 -7.05 -7.00
C ASP A 61 -18.72 -7.81 -7.03
N LYS A 62 -18.69 -9.12 -7.29
CA LYS A 62 -19.91 -9.95 -7.39
C LYS A 62 -20.66 -10.04 -6.06
N ASP A 63 -19.96 -9.91 -4.94
CA ASP A 63 -20.50 -10.19 -3.60
C ASP A 63 -20.71 -8.92 -2.76
N GLN A 64 -20.05 -7.81 -3.11
CA GLN A 64 -20.19 -6.53 -2.42
C GLN A 64 -20.21 -5.32 -3.37
N ILE A 65 -21.15 -4.39 -3.12
CA ILE A 65 -21.26 -3.14 -3.88
C ILE A 65 -20.10 -2.19 -3.57
N ALA A 66 -19.85 -1.22 -4.46
CA ALA A 66 -18.82 -0.21 -4.25
C ALA A 66 -18.98 0.52 -2.89
N GLY A 67 -17.86 0.69 -2.19
CA GLY A 67 -17.78 1.30 -0.86
C GLY A 67 -17.85 0.32 0.31
N LEU A 68 -18.45 -0.87 0.12
CA LEU A 68 -18.48 -1.92 1.14
C LEU A 68 -17.12 -2.61 1.27
N ARG A 69 -16.79 -2.98 2.52
CA ARG A 69 -15.51 -3.57 2.92
C ARG A 69 -15.70 -4.70 3.95
N GLU A 70 -16.86 -5.36 3.90
CA GLU A 70 -17.20 -6.44 4.82
C GLU A 70 -16.44 -7.73 4.52
N VAL A 71 -16.05 -7.94 3.27
CA VAL A 71 -15.16 -9.04 2.88
C VAL A 71 -13.82 -8.45 2.46
N PRO A 72 -12.69 -8.82 3.09
CA PRO A 72 -11.36 -8.31 2.78
C PRO A 72 -10.79 -8.97 1.51
N THR A 73 -11.46 -8.74 0.37
CA THR A 73 -11.10 -9.31 -0.93
C THR A 73 -9.71 -8.84 -1.40
N PRO A 74 -9.08 -9.54 -2.36
CA PRO A 74 -7.79 -9.10 -2.91
C PRO A 74 -7.78 -7.65 -3.41
N HIS A 75 -8.90 -7.13 -3.93
CA HIS A 75 -9.00 -5.74 -4.38
C HIS A 75 -8.98 -4.72 -3.23
N ILE A 76 -9.25 -5.15 -2.00
CA ILE A 76 -9.21 -4.32 -0.80
C ILE A 76 -7.87 -4.49 -0.07
N VAL A 77 -7.35 -5.71 0.07
CA VAL A 77 -6.13 -5.92 0.86
C VAL A 77 -4.84 -5.80 0.05
N HIS A 78 -4.89 -5.83 -1.28
CA HIS A 78 -3.73 -5.54 -2.12
C HIS A 78 -3.53 -4.03 -2.25
N ALA A 79 -2.64 -3.49 -1.43
CA ALA A 79 -2.34 -2.07 -1.39
C ALA A 79 -0.93 -1.73 -1.93
N PRO A 80 -0.75 -0.55 -2.57
CA PRO A 80 0.57 -0.10 -2.99
C PRO A 80 1.39 0.39 -1.78
N VAL A 81 2.49 -0.30 -1.49
CA VAL A 81 3.47 0.11 -0.47
C VAL A 81 4.71 0.66 -1.17
N GLY A 82 5.22 1.80 -0.68
CA GLY A 82 6.37 2.47 -1.28
C GLY A 82 7.34 3.03 -0.26
N ILE A 83 8.63 3.01 -0.58
CA ILE A 83 9.69 3.64 0.21
C ILE A 83 10.45 4.61 -0.68
N ARG A 84 10.51 5.87 -0.26
CA ARG A 84 11.30 6.92 -0.93
C ARG A 84 12.49 7.30 -0.07
N LEU A 85 13.69 7.19 -0.63
CA LEU A 85 14.91 7.67 0.01
C LEU A 85 15.20 9.10 -0.44
N VAL A 86 15.15 10.04 0.50
CA VAL A 86 15.48 11.45 0.30
C VAL A 86 16.94 11.68 0.63
N GLY A 87 17.67 12.34 -0.28
CA GLY A 87 19.12 12.53 -0.17
C GLY A 87 19.94 11.31 -0.60
N PHE A 88 19.34 10.36 -1.32
CA PHE A 88 20.05 9.25 -1.95
C PHE A 88 20.93 9.76 -3.10
N SER A 89 22.24 9.47 -3.04
CA SER A 89 23.24 9.95 -4.00
C SER A 89 23.67 8.90 -5.02
N GLY A 90 23.09 7.69 -4.99
CA GLY A 90 23.29 6.72 -6.07
C GLY A 90 22.63 7.19 -7.37
N THR A 91 23.01 6.58 -8.49
CA THR A 91 22.31 6.77 -9.78
C THR A 91 20.83 6.60 -9.53
N ARG A 92 19.98 7.57 -9.88
CA ARG A 92 18.51 7.49 -9.71
C ARG A 92 17.99 6.30 -10.53
N PRO A 93 17.83 5.09 -9.93
CA PRO A 93 17.44 3.94 -10.73
C PRO A 93 15.93 4.07 -10.97
N ALA A 94 15.42 3.34 -11.96
CA ALA A 94 14.00 3.00 -11.94
C ALA A 94 13.67 2.40 -10.56
N ALA A 95 12.47 2.66 -10.05
CA ALA A 95 12.06 2.12 -8.75
C ALA A 95 12.31 0.59 -8.70
N THR A 96 12.95 0.11 -7.64
CA THR A 96 13.09 -1.33 -7.43
C THR A 96 11.72 -1.91 -7.11
N VAL A 97 11.15 -2.66 -8.05
CA VAL A 97 9.83 -3.27 -7.91
C VAL A 97 9.97 -4.64 -7.23
N ILE A 98 9.25 -4.82 -6.12
CA ILE A 98 9.14 -6.10 -5.42
C ILE A 98 7.84 -6.77 -5.85
N THR A 99 7.92 -7.86 -6.61
CA THR A 99 6.74 -8.56 -7.17
C THR A 99 6.32 -9.78 -6.36
N GLN A 100 7.14 -10.24 -5.43
CA GLN A 100 6.81 -11.39 -4.59
C GLN A 100 5.73 -11.04 -3.55
N PRO A 101 4.88 -12.01 -3.15
CA PRO A 101 3.89 -11.81 -2.09
C PRO A 101 4.54 -11.30 -0.80
N SER A 102 4.12 -10.11 -0.36
CA SER A 102 4.76 -9.38 0.72
C SER A 102 3.70 -8.81 1.67
N SER A 103 4.06 -8.72 2.94
CA SER A 103 3.27 -8.04 3.98
C SER A 103 4.23 -7.29 4.91
N PHE A 104 3.77 -6.87 6.09
CA PHE A 104 4.53 -6.05 7.04
C PHE A 104 5.91 -6.62 7.40
N LEU A 105 6.07 -7.95 7.42
CA LEU A 105 7.36 -8.58 7.72
C LEU A 105 8.43 -8.29 6.65
N ALA A 106 8.05 -8.24 5.37
CA ALA A 106 8.95 -7.88 4.29
C ALA A 106 9.40 -6.42 4.40
N LEU A 107 8.46 -5.53 4.75
CA LEU A 107 8.76 -4.12 5.00
C LEU A 107 9.71 -3.96 6.20
N ALA A 108 9.43 -4.64 7.31
CA ALA A 108 10.29 -4.62 8.49
C ALA A 108 11.71 -5.10 8.17
N GLN A 109 11.84 -6.20 7.41
CA GLN A 109 13.15 -6.70 6.98
C GLN A 109 13.88 -5.71 6.06
N LEU A 110 13.18 -5.09 5.12
CA LEU A 110 13.76 -4.09 4.23
C LEU A 110 14.28 -2.88 5.03
N LEU A 111 13.49 -2.38 5.98
CA LEU A 111 13.91 -1.29 6.87
C LEU A 111 15.10 -1.70 7.74
N ALA A 112 15.13 -2.93 8.26
CA ALA A 112 16.27 -3.46 8.99
C ALA A 112 17.54 -3.49 8.11
N ASN A 113 17.42 -3.88 6.83
CA ASN A 113 18.53 -3.85 5.88
C ASN A 113 19.07 -2.41 5.67
N LEU A 114 18.19 -1.41 5.56
CA LEU A 114 18.57 0.01 5.43
C LEU A 114 19.28 0.54 6.68
N VAL A 115 18.86 0.10 7.88
CA VAL A 115 19.51 0.46 9.15
C VAL A 115 20.87 -0.21 9.26
N ALA A 116 20.96 -1.50 8.94
CA ALA A 116 22.20 -2.27 9.02
C ALA A 116 23.27 -1.76 8.05
N ARG A 117 22.87 -1.33 6.85
CA ARG A 117 23.76 -0.72 5.87
C ARG A 117 23.13 0.55 5.32
N SER A 118 23.56 1.70 5.85
CA SER A 118 23.03 2.99 5.45
C SER A 118 22.98 3.17 3.91
N PRO A 119 21.80 3.47 3.33
CA PRO A 119 21.65 3.64 1.89
C PRO A 119 22.25 4.94 1.37
N PHE A 120 22.74 5.81 2.27
CA PHE A 120 23.33 7.10 1.93
C PHE A 120 24.86 7.06 1.87
N GLN A 121 25.44 5.85 1.92
CA GLN A 121 26.86 5.63 1.70
C GLN A 121 27.17 5.58 0.19
N PRO A 122 28.38 5.97 -0.23
CA PRO A 122 28.80 5.84 -1.63
C PRO A 122 28.67 4.38 -2.13
N GLY A 123 28.17 4.22 -3.35
CA GLY A 123 28.05 2.91 -4.00
C GLY A 123 26.88 2.03 -3.54
N ALA A 124 25.97 2.52 -2.69
CA ALA A 124 24.76 1.78 -2.33
C ALA A 124 23.85 1.59 -3.56
N THR A 125 23.32 0.38 -3.75
CA THR A 125 22.32 0.08 -4.80
C THR A 125 21.00 -0.35 -4.17
N LEU A 126 19.87 0.13 -4.70
CA LEU A 126 18.55 -0.17 -4.13
C LEU A 126 18.18 -1.67 -4.14
N PRO A 127 18.50 -2.46 -5.18
CA PRO A 127 18.14 -3.88 -5.22
C PRO A 127 18.73 -4.72 -4.08
N GLU A 128 19.91 -4.36 -3.57
CA GLU A 128 20.56 -5.08 -2.46
C GLU A 128 19.70 -5.09 -1.18
N TYR A 129 18.94 -4.02 -0.93
CA TYR A 129 18.06 -3.91 0.24
C TYR A 129 16.79 -4.76 0.12
N ALA A 130 16.40 -5.07 -1.11
CA ALA A 130 15.21 -5.87 -1.43
C ALA A 130 15.52 -7.35 -1.70
N ALA A 131 16.79 -7.76 -1.55
CA ALA A 131 17.19 -9.15 -1.73
C ALA A 131 16.63 -10.04 -0.61
N ASN A 132 16.14 -11.22 -0.99
CA ASN A 132 15.71 -12.29 -0.07
C ASN A 132 14.74 -11.85 1.04
N LEU A 133 13.85 -10.89 0.73
CA LEU A 133 12.82 -10.49 1.69
C LEU A 133 11.87 -11.66 1.99
N PRO A 134 11.36 -11.78 3.23
CA PRO A 134 10.41 -12.81 3.60
C PRO A 134 9.13 -12.67 2.79
N ARG A 135 8.52 -13.81 2.45
CA ARG A 135 7.26 -13.88 1.71
C ARG A 135 6.11 -14.11 2.67
N THR A 136 4.97 -13.50 2.39
CA THR A 136 3.73 -13.71 3.14
C THR A 136 2.63 -14.04 2.15
N ARG A 137 1.91 -15.15 2.36
CA ARG A 137 0.76 -15.50 1.52
C ARG A 137 -0.34 -14.47 1.72
N MET A 138 -1.17 -14.27 0.70
CA MET A 138 -2.32 -13.38 0.82
C MET A 138 -3.34 -14.00 1.78
N ILE A 139 -3.54 -13.31 2.90
CA ILE A 139 -4.59 -13.56 3.89
C ILE A 139 -5.17 -12.19 4.24
N GLY A 140 -6.48 -12.04 4.10
CA GLY A 140 -7.24 -10.89 4.59
C GLY A 140 -8.21 -11.38 5.65
N GLU A 141 -8.27 -10.72 6.80
CA GLU A 141 -9.17 -11.13 7.89
C GLU A 141 -9.78 -9.91 8.55
N ASN A 142 -11.04 -10.04 8.94
CA ASN A 142 -11.71 -9.12 9.85
C ASN A 142 -12.47 -9.95 10.91
N GLU A 143 -13.32 -9.30 11.71
CA GLU A 143 -14.05 -9.97 12.80
C GLU A 143 -14.91 -11.16 12.32
N GLN A 144 -15.39 -11.14 11.09
CA GLN A 144 -16.42 -12.07 10.61
C GLN A 144 -15.96 -12.98 9.47
N THR A 145 -14.92 -12.60 8.73
CA THR A 145 -14.54 -13.29 7.49
C THR A 145 -13.03 -13.44 7.36
N VAL A 146 -12.62 -14.52 6.71
CA VAL A 146 -11.23 -14.80 6.35
C VAL A 146 -11.15 -15.04 4.85
N THR A 147 -10.31 -14.30 4.15
CA THR A 147 -10.01 -14.47 2.73
C THR A 147 -8.61 -15.05 2.57
N ILE A 148 -8.46 -16.11 1.76
CA ILE A 148 -7.17 -16.69 1.40
C ILE A 148 -7.01 -16.78 -0.11
N GLY A 149 -5.80 -16.53 -0.61
CA GLY A 149 -5.51 -16.75 -2.04
C GLY A 149 -5.46 -18.23 -2.42
N THR A 150 -6.03 -18.58 -3.57
CA THR A 150 -5.99 -19.93 -4.17
C THR A 150 -5.23 -19.90 -5.51
N ALA A 151 -5.11 -21.03 -6.20
CA ALA A 151 -4.46 -21.06 -7.51
C ALA A 151 -5.33 -20.44 -8.63
N GLN A 152 -6.66 -20.40 -8.42
CA GLN A 152 -7.64 -19.94 -9.40
C GLN A 152 -8.26 -18.57 -9.05
N GLY A 153 -7.98 -18.04 -7.85
CA GLY A 153 -8.59 -16.82 -7.34
C GLY A 153 -8.38 -16.69 -5.84
N PHE A 154 -9.48 -16.66 -5.08
CA PHE A 154 -9.45 -16.64 -3.62
C PHE A 154 -10.64 -17.42 -3.03
N SER A 155 -10.57 -17.75 -1.76
CA SER A 155 -11.66 -18.39 -1.01
C SER A 155 -11.98 -17.56 0.22
N VAL A 156 -13.26 -17.45 0.56
CA VAL A 156 -13.74 -16.68 1.69
C VAL A 156 -14.41 -17.62 2.67
N ARG A 157 -13.94 -17.62 3.91
CA ARG A 157 -14.65 -18.19 5.05
C ARG A 157 -15.71 -17.20 5.50
N THR A 158 -16.97 -17.58 5.38
CA THR A 158 -18.14 -16.81 5.81
C THR A 158 -18.32 -16.89 7.33
N PRO A 159 -19.17 -16.03 7.93
CA PRO A 159 -19.33 -15.96 9.39
C PRO A 159 -19.89 -17.25 10.02
N ASP A 160 -20.62 -18.05 9.25
CA ASP A 160 -21.11 -19.39 9.63
C ASP A 160 -20.03 -20.49 9.52
N GLY A 161 -18.83 -20.13 9.08
CA GLY A 161 -17.66 -21.00 9.02
C GLY A 161 -17.50 -21.78 7.72
N VAL A 162 -18.36 -21.57 6.72
CA VAL A 162 -18.30 -22.22 5.40
C VAL A 162 -17.25 -21.54 4.53
N TRP A 163 -16.53 -22.30 3.69
CA TRP A 163 -15.62 -21.74 2.69
C TRP A 163 -16.31 -21.67 1.33
N VAL A 164 -16.23 -20.52 0.68
CA VAL A 164 -16.79 -20.26 -0.65
C VAL A 164 -15.68 -19.76 -1.57
N ASP A 165 -15.46 -20.48 -2.67
CA ASP A 165 -14.47 -20.11 -3.67
C ASP A 165 -14.99 -19.01 -4.60
N GLN A 166 -14.14 -18.02 -4.84
CA GLN A 166 -14.41 -16.87 -5.69
C GLN A 166 -13.43 -16.85 -6.86
N GLN A 167 -14.01 -16.79 -8.08
CA GLN A 167 -13.30 -16.68 -9.36
C GLN A 167 -13.35 -15.24 -9.88
#